data_AF-A0A518V269-F1
#
_entry.id   AF-A0A518V269-F1
#
_cell.length_a   1.000
_cell.length_b   1.000
_cell.length_c   1.000
_cell.angle_alpha   90.00
_cell.angle_beta   90.00
_cell.angle_gamma   90.00
#
_symmetry.space_group_name_H-M   'P 1'
#
loop_
_entity.id
_entity.type
_entity.pdbx_description
1 polymer ?
#
loop_
_entity_poly.entity_id
_entity_poly.type
_entity_poly.pdbx_seq_one_letter_code
_entity_poly.pdbx_strand_id
1 'polypeptide(L)'
;MTEQQIIETLATKVMGWEQKNLPNNDAGLPYYAEYWVNDEGLKIKPVNFWNPFHSLTDAFQVVDKLLGHFYLFELMSNEDGWIATFKLVDGNFIYPKEWEGAGETREQAICNAAMKVVALKKEDSNVKF
;
A
#
# COMPACT_ATOMS: atom_id res chain seq x y z
N MET A 1 -3.44 -11.85 9.93
CA MET A 1 -3.94 -10.48 9.76
C MET A 1 -5.21 -10.57 8.93
N THR A 2 -6.25 -9.81 9.25
CA THR A 2 -7.46 -9.79 8.42
C THR A 2 -7.22 -8.97 7.15
N GLU A 3 -8.01 -9.18 6.10
CA GLU A 3 -7.97 -8.36 4.89
C GLU A 3 -8.12 -6.87 5.21
N GLN A 4 -9.11 -6.52 6.04
CA GLN A 4 -9.35 -5.15 6.46
C GLN A 4 -8.11 -4.53 7.14
N GLN A 5 -7.42 -5.28 8.01
CA GLN A 5 -6.20 -4.81 8.65
C GLN A 5 -5.04 -4.61 7.66
N ILE A 6 -4.97 -5.42 6.59
CA ILE A 6 -4.00 -5.23 5.50
C ILE A 6 -4.30 -3.92 4.78
N ILE A 7 -5.55 -3.70 4.37
CA ILE A 7 -5.98 -2.48 3.68
C ILE A 7 -5.67 -1.24 4.52
N GLU A 8 -6.08 -1.21 5.79
CA GLU A 8 -5.80 -0.10 6.70
C GLU A 8 -4.30 0.13 6.92
N THR A 9 -3.52 -0.96 7.02
CA THR A 9 -2.06 -0.84 7.18
C THR A 9 -1.41 -0.27 5.92
N LEU A 10 -1.82 -0.69 4.73
CA LEU A 10 -1.29 -0.17 3.48
C LEU A 10 -1.66 1.31 3.29
N ALA A 11 -2.91 1.69 3.56
CA ALA A 11 -3.33 3.09 3.52
C ALA A 11 -2.47 3.96 4.47
N THR A 12 -2.30 3.53 5.71
CA THR A 12 -1.63 4.35 6.73
C THR A 12 -0.11 4.31 6.67
N LYS A 13 0.50 3.17 6.34
CA LYS A 13 1.95 2.97 6.41
C LYS A 13 2.67 3.04 5.07
N VAL A 14 1.97 2.79 3.96
CA VAL A 14 2.54 2.96 2.62
C VAL A 14 2.08 4.28 2.04
N MET A 15 0.77 4.52 1.98
CA MET A 15 0.25 5.73 1.34
C MET A 15 0.44 6.97 2.20
N GLY A 16 0.52 6.81 3.53
CA GLY A 16 0.58 7.92 4.48
C GLY A 16 -0.78 8.59 4.65
N TRP A 17 -1.87 7.86 4.38
CA TRP A 17 -3.22 8.37 4.51
C TRP A 17 -3.76 8.18 5.93
N GLU A 18 -4.65 9.07 6.33
CA GLU A 18 -5.45 8.96 7.55
C GLU A 18 -6.92 8.80 7.21
N GLN A 19 -7.66 8.11 8.08
CA GLN A 19 -9.10 7.96 7.94
C GLN A 19 -9.81 9.10 8.68
N LYS A 20 -10.67 9.83 7.97
CA LYS A 20 -11.47 10.93 8.55
C LYS A 20 -12.93 10.82 8.13
N ASN A 21 -13.82 11.17 9.05
CA ASN A 21 -15.24 11.31 8.76
C ASN A 21 -15.51 12.71 8.20
N LEU A 22 -15.86 12.81 6.92
CA LEU A 22 -15.99 14.08 6.18
C LEU A 22 -17.33 14.15 5.43
N PRO A 23 -17.83 15.36 5.11
CA PRO A 23 -18.98 15.52 4.23
C PRO A 23 -18.77 14.84 2.88
N ASN A 24 -19.79 14.14 2.40
CA ASN A 24 -19.74 13.37 1.17
C ASN A 24 -19.72 14.27 -0.07
N ASN A 25 -20.25 15.49 0.03
CA ASN A 25 -20.12 16.51 -1.00
C ASN A 25 -19.71 17.86 -0.40
N ASP A 26 -19.08 18.68 -1.24
CA ASP A 26 -18.71 20.06 -0.89
C ASP A 26 -19.93 20.99 -0.93
N ALA A 27 -21.09 20.48 -1.35
CA ALA A 27 -22.36 21.19 -1.47
C ALA A 27 -23.15 21.29 -0.15
N GLY A 28 -22.58 20.83 0.98
CA GLY A 28 -23.14 21.06 2.31
C GLY A 28 -24.35 20.20 2.67
N LEU A 29 -24.59 19.08 1.96
CA LEU A 29 -25.60 18.12 2.39
C LEU A 29 -25.04 17.25 3.53
N PRO A 30 -25.82 16.96 4.59
CA PRO A 30 -25.32 16.41 5.87
C PRO A 30 -25.02 14.90 5.82
N TYR A 31 -24.63 14.35 4.65
CA TYR A 31 -24.22 12.96 4.56
C TYR A 31 -22.72 12.88 4.78
N TYR A 32 -22.31 12.31 5.90
CA TYR A 32 -20.91 12.07 6.23
C TYR A 32 -20.51 10.67 5.79
N ALA A 33 -19.28 10.51 5.31
CA ALA A 33 -18.68 9.22 5.03
C ALA A 33 -17.22 9.22 5.46
N GLU A 34 -16.66 8.03 5.61
CA GLU A 34 -15.25 7.86 5.91
C GLU A 34 -14.43 8.00 4.64
N TYR A 35 -13.40 8.84 4.70
CA TYR A 35 -12.49 9.13 3.60
C TYR A 35 -11.05 8.89 4.01
N TRP A 36 -10.25 8.41 3.06
CA TRP A 36 -8.80 8.51 3.11
C TRP A 36 -8.38 9.94 2.78
N VAL A 37 -7.54 10.52 3.62
CA VAL A 37 -7.01 11.88 3.50
C VAL A 37 -5.49 11.82 3.52
N ASN A 38 -4.80 12.56 2.67
CA ASN A 38 -3.33 12.62 2.69
C ASN A 38 -2.81 13.60 3.77
N ASP A 39 -1.49 13.69 3.90
CA ASP A 39 -0.77 14.59 4.81
C ASP A 39 -1.02 16.09 4.54
N GLU A 40 -1.38 16.46 3.31
CA GLU A 40 -1.80 17.81 2.94
C GLU A 40 -3.26 18.12 3.32
N GLY A 41 -4.00 17.15 3.86
CA GLY A 41 -5.42 17.31 4.20
C GLY A 41 -6.37 17.16 3.01
N LEU A 42 -5.88 16.70 1.86
CA LEU A 42 -6.69 16.45 0.66
C LEU A 42 -7.46 15.14 0.78
N LYS A 43 -8.76 15.23 0.49
CA LYS A 43 -9.69 14.10 0.41
C LYS A 43 -9.37 13.24 -0.82
N ILE A 44 -8.87 12.02 -0.61
CA ILE A 44 -8.39 11.15 -1.69
C ILE A 44 -9.52 10.30 -2.26
N LYS A 45 -10.17 9.48 -1.43
CA LYS A 45 -11.29 8.61 -1.84
C LYS A 45 -12.06 8.09 -0.62
N PRO A 46 -13.35 7.72 -0.76
CA PRO A 46 -14.08 7.05 0.31
C PRO A 46 -13.37 5.75 0.71
N VAL A 47 -13.39 5.39 1.99
CA VAL A 47 -12.69 4.20 2.51
C VAL A 47 -13.14 2.93 1.78
N ASN A 48 -14.44 2.79 1.52
CA ASN A 48 -15.04 1.65 0.83
C ASN A 48 -14.79 1.61 -0.70
N PHE A 49 -14.10 2.61 -1.26
CA PHE A 49 -13.74 2.69 -2.68
C PHE A 49 -12.25 2.42 -2.93
N TRP A 50 -11.50 2.07 -1.88
CA TRP A 50 -10.10 1.66 -2.01
C TRP A 50 -9.93 0.25 -1.47
N ASN A 51 -9.73 -0.71 -2.36
CA ASN A 51 -9.55 -2.10 -1.96
C ASN A 51 -8.37 -2.73 -2.70
N PRO A 52 -7.12 -2.45 -2.29
CA PRO A 52 -5.94 -2.99 -2.94
C PRO A 52 -5.84 -4.51 -2.87
N PHE A 53 -6.60 -5.18 -2.00
CA PHE A 53 -6.60 -6.64 -1.88
C PHE A 53 -7.44 -7.32 -2.97
N HIS A 54 -8.39 -6.60 -3.58
CA HIS A 54 -9.28 -7.11 -4.63
C HIS A 54 -9.33 -6.26 -5.91
N SER A 55 -8.66 -5.11 -5.93
CA SER A 55 -8.58 -4.20 -7.08
C SER A 55 -7.14 -4.04 -7.53
N LEU A 56 -6.83 -4.56 -8.73
CA LEU A 56 -5.49 -4.43 -9.32
C LEU A 56 -5.04 -2.97 -9.42
N THR A 57 -5.95 -2.08 -9.80
CA THR A 57 -5.67 -0.64 -9.90
C THR A 57 -5.30 -0.04 -8.55
N ASP A 58 -5.92 -0.46 -7.46
CA ASP A 58 -5.57 0.01 -6.12
C ASP A 58 -4.30 -0.65 -5.60
N ALA A 59 -4.05 -1.92 -5.92
CA ALA A 59 -2.81 -2.62 -5.60
C ALA A 59 -1.61 -1.92 -6.25
N PHE A 60 -1.72 -1.52 -7.52
CA PHE A 60 -0.64 -0.80 -8.21
C PHE A 60 -0.40 0.62 -7.67
N GLN A 61 -1.37 1.29 -7.04
CA GLN A 61 -1.09 2.54 -6.32
C GLN A 61 -0.10 2.33 -5.17
N VAL A 62 -0.16 1.17 -4.49
CA VAL A 62 0.81 0.78 -3.45
C VAL A 62 2.20 0.57 -4.07
N VAL A 63 2.26 -0.08 -5.23
CA VAL A 63 3.50 -0.26 -6.00
C VAL A 63 4.10 1.10 -6.34
N ASP A 64 3.33 1.99 -6.97
CA ASP A 64 3.79 3.32 -7.40
C ASP A 64 4.36 4.12 -6.22
N LYS A 65 3.68 4.08 -5.08
CA LYS A 65 4.14 4.74 -3.86
C LYS A 65 5.48 4.19 -3.40
N LEU A 66 5.67 2.87 -3.40
CA LEU A 66 6.92 2.24 -2.99
C LEU A 66 8.05 2.45 -4.01
N LEU A 67 7.76 2.45 -5.31
CA LEU A 67 8.75 2.77 -6.35
C LEU A 67 9.35 4.18 -6.15
N GLY A 68 8.53 5.14 -5.69
CA GLY A 68 8.98 6.48 -5.28
C GLY A 68 9.96 6.51 -4.10
N HIS A 69 10.21 5.38 -3.43
CA HIS A 69 11.09 5.25 -2.27
C HIS A 69 12.30 4.32 -2.52
N PHE A 70 12.83 4.32 -3.75
CA PHE A 70 13.99 3.51 -4.16
C PHE A 70 13.75 1.99 -4.10
N TYR A 71 12.52 1.56 -4.37
CA TYR A 71 12.24 0.14 -4.57
C TYR A 71 12.18 -0.19 -6.06
N LEU A 72 12.58 -1.41 -6.42
CA LEU A 72 12.25 -2.06 -7.69
C LEU A 72 11.14 -3.08 -7.41
N PHE A 73 10.23 -3.25 -8.37
CA PHE A 73 9.09 -4.14 -8.27
C PHE A 73 9.11 -5.21 -9.38
N GLU A 74 8.92 -6.46 -8.98
CA GLU A 74 8.75 -7.60 -9.87
C GLU A 74 7.44 -8.32 -9.55
N LEU A 75 6.75 -8.79 -10.59
CA LEU A 75 5.53 -9.58 -10.47
C LEU A 75 5.59 -10.75 -11.44
N MET A 76 5.44 -11.95 -10.93
CA MET A 76 5.52 -13.20 -11.69
C MET A 76 4.37 -14.12 -11.33
N SER A 77 3.92 -14.93 -12.29
CA SER A 77 3.01 -16.04 -12.04
C SER A 77 3.80 -17.35 -11.94
N ASN A 78 3.35 -18.26 -11.10
CA ASN A 78 3.82 -19.64 -11.05
C ASN A 78 2.62 -20.61 -11.03
N GLU A 79 2.88 -21.91 -10.90
CA GLU A 79 1.82 -22.93 -10.85
C GLU A 79 0.87 -22.77 -9.65
N ASP A 80 1.36 -22.13 -8.57
CA ASP A 80 0.65 -21.95 -7.30
C ASP A 80 -0.02 -20.57 -7.16
N GLY A 81 0.04 -19.72 -8.20
CA GLY A 81 -0.54 -18.37 -8.20
C GLY A 81 0.44 -17.28 -8.61
N TRP A 82 0.57 -16.25 -7.77
CA TRP A 82 1.35 -15.05 -8.04
C TRP A 82 2.37 -14.76 -6.95
N ILE A 83 3.52 -14.25 -7.37
CA ILE A 83 4.59 -13.79 -6.51
C ILE A 83 4.94 -12.35 -6.89
N ALA A 84 4.92 -11.47 -5.91
CA ALA A 84 5.37 -10.09 -6.03
C ALA A 84 6.61 -9.87 -5.15
N THR A 85 7.60 -9.15 -5.67
CA THR A 85 8.83 -8.87 -4.94
C THR A 85 9.15 -7.38 -5.00
N PHE A 86 9.35 -6.77 -3.84
CA PHE A 86 9.95 -5.45 -3.71
C PHE A 86 11.44 -5.61 -3.37
N LYS A 87 12.32 -4.88 -4.07
CA LYS A 87 13.76 -4.89 -3.83
C LYS A 87 14.22 -3.48 -3.50
N LEU A 88 14.82 -3.27 -2.33
CA LEU A 88 15.40 -1.97 -2.01
C LEU A 88 16.65 -1.78 -2.86
N VAL A 89 16.77 -0.64 -3.54
CA VAL A 89 17.91 -0.32 -4.40
C VAL A 89 18.82 0.65 -3.65
N ASP A 90 20.10 0.31 -3.52
CA ASP A 90 21.11 1.25 -3.03
C ASP A 90 21.71 2.10 -4.18
N GLY A 91 22.55 3.09 -3.83
CA GLY A 91 23.18 3.97 -4.81
C GLY A 91 24.10 3.27 -5.83
N ASN A 92 24.39 1.97 -5.65
CA ASN A 92 25.21 1.14 -6.54
C ASN A 92 24.39 0.07 -7.27
N PHE A 93 23.05 0.12 -7.21
CA PHE A 93 22.15 -0.89 -7.78
C PHE A 93 22.34 -2.32 -7.20
N ILE A 94 22.83 -2.40 -5.97
CA ILE A 94 22.80 -3.65 -5.20
C ILE A 94 21.43 -3.73 -4.50
N TYR A 95 20.89 -4.95 -4.38
CA TYR A 95 19.63 -5.22 -3.68
C TYR A 95 19.90 -5.73 -2.26
N PRO A 96 20.19 -4.86 -1.27
CA PRO A 96 20.52 -5.29 0.08
C PRO A 96 19.37 -6.00 0.80
N LYS A 97 18.13 -5.77 0.38
CA LYS A 97 16.93 -6.37 0.97
C LYS A 97 15.86 -6.60 -0.10
N GLU A 98 15.21 -7.74 -0.03
CA GLU A 98 14.09 -8.12 -0.90
C GLU A 98 12.91 -8.62 -0.04
N TRP A 99 11.69 -8.31 -0.47
CA TRP A 99 10.46 -8.69 0.22
C TRP A 99 9.50 -9.33 -0.77
N GLU A 100 9.42 -10.64 -0.69
CA GLU A 100 8.55 -11.46 -1.53
C GLU A 100 7.19 -11.68 -0.86
N GLY A 101 6.09 -11.53 -1.59
CA GLY A 101 4.74 -11.88 -1.16
C GLY A 101 4.06 -12.76 -2.20
N ALA A 102 3.49 -13.87 -1.73
CA ALA A 102 2.70 -14.77 -2.56
C ALA A 102 1.19 -14.51 -2.38
N GLY A 103 0.39 -14.85 -3.39
CA GLY A 103 -1.07 -14.79 -3.34
C GLY A 103 -1.72 -15.57 -4.48
N GLU A 104 -2.98 -15.95 -4.31
CA GLU A 104 -3.76 -16.60 -5.38
C GLU A 104 -4.02 -15.62 -6.53
N THR A 105 -4.07 -14.33 -6.23
CA THR A 105 -4.22 -13.24 -7.19
C THR A 105 -3.05 -12.26 -7.13
N ARG A 106 -2.93 -11.44 -8.17
CA ARG A 106 -1.89 -10.40 -8.29
C ARG A 106 -1.97 -9.39 -7.15
N GLU A 107 -3.19 -8.97 -6.83
CA GLU A 107 -3.54 -8.01 -5.79
C GLU A 107 -3.08 -8.49 -4.41
N GLN A 108 -3.36 -9.77 -4.11
CA GLN A 108 -2.94 -10.41 -2.87
C GLN A 108 -1.42 -10.50 -2.78
N ALA A 109 -0.74 -10.94 -3.85
CA ALA A 109 0.72 -11.03 -3.88
C ALA A 109 1.36 -9.67 -3.62
N ILE A 110 0.88 -8.62 -4.31
CA ILE A 110 1.34 -7.22 -4.13
C ILE A 110 1.12 -6.77 -2.68
N CYS A 111 -0.08 -6.93 -2.14
CA CYS A 111 -0.39 -6.51 -0.77
C CYS A 111 0.48 -7.24 0.26
N ASN A 112 0.65 -8.55 0.10
CA ASN A 112 1.45 -9.37 1.00
C ASN A 112 2.93 -8.98 0.97
N ALA A 113 3.48 -8.66 -0.21
CA ALA A 113 4.85 -8.18 -0.36
C ALA A 113 5.03 -6.81 0.32
N ALA A 114 4.11 -5.87 0.06
CA ALA A 114 4.13 -4.53 0.65
C ALA A 114 4.01 -4.57 2.18
N MET A 115 3.20 -5.49 2.74
CA MET A 115 3.10 -5.68 4.19
C MET A 115 4.42 -6.09 4.84
N LYS A 116 5.25 -6.89 4.16
CA LYS A 116 6.58 -7.26 4.63
C LYS A 116 7.55 -6.08 4.62
N VAL A 117 7.46 -5.18 3.62
CA VAL A 117 8.20 -3.91 3.61
C VAL A 117 7.83 -3.06 4.84
N VAL A 118 6.53 -2.95 5.15
CA VAL A 118 6.04 -2.19 6.32
C VAL A 118 6.51 -2.77 7.64
N ALA A 119 6.51 -4.09 7.79
CA ALA A 119 6.94 -4.75 9.03
C ALA A 119 8.38 -4.37 9.41
N LEU A 120 9.28 -4.31 8.41
CA LEU A 120 10.68 -3.96 8.64
C LEU A 120 10.89 -2.47 8.97
N LYS A 121 10.09 -1.55 8.40
CA LYS A 121 10.14 -0.13 8.79
C LYS A 121 9.83 0.10 10.28
N LYS A 122 9.11 -0.82 10.94
CA LYS A 122 8.88 -0.74 12.40
C LYS A 122 10.12 -1.12 13.21
N GLU A 123 10.94 -2.03 12.70
CA GLU A 123 12.17 -2.49 13.36
C GLU A 123 13.33 -1.51 13.14
N ASP A 124 13.40 -0.88 11.96
CA ASP A 124 14.46 0.07 11.57
C ASP A 124 14.19 1.55 11.99
N SER A 125 13.42 1.80 13.06
CA SER A 125 12.96 3.14 13.50
C SER A 125 14.04 4.20 13.84
N ASN A 126 15.32 3.92 13.57
CA ASN A 126 16.44 4.87 13.57
C ASN A 126 16.79 5.44 12.18
N VAL A 127 16.19 4.96 11.09
CA VAL A 127 16.38 5.54 9.76
C VAL A 127 15.29 6.58 9.51
N LYS A 128 15.60 7.84 9.83
CA LYS A 128 14.82 8.99 9.37
C LYS A 128 15.06 9.18 7.87
N PHE A 129 13.99 9.23 7.10
CA PHE A 129 13.97 9.73 5.74
C PHE A 129 13.72 11.25 5.76
#